data_AF-A0A0Q8T0V1-F1
#
_entry.id   AF-A0A0Q8T0V1-F1
#
_cell.length_a   1.000
_cell.length_b   1.000
_cell.length_c   1.000
_cell.angle_alpha   90.00
_cell.angle_beta   90.00
_cell.angle_gamma   90.00
#
_symmetry.space_group_name_H-M   'P 1'
#
loop_
_entity.id
_entity.type
_entity.pdbx_description
1 polymer ?
#
loop_
_entity_poly.entity_id
_entity_poly.type
_entity_poly.pdbx_seq_one_letter_code
_entity_poly.pdbx_strand_id
1 'polypeptide(L)'
;MILNDREVTIDLGNRSVLSLVVVRELFLDTYGEYSKELFAFLDKEDLPCIALDYEELHQYTTFCGDEHGFLHAYFQLFNNARNLGEFPRLRFGLDDAKRLLGDTN
;
A
#
# COMPACT_ATOMS: atom_id res chain seq x y z
N MET A 1 2.80 -2.02 20.01
CA MET A 1 3.71 -1.47 18.99
C MET A 1 5.12 -1.45 19.57
N ILE A 2 6.17 -1.76 18.81
CA ILE A 2 7.56 -1.58 19.27
C ILE A 2 8.07 -0.24 18.75
N LEU A 3 8.57 0.62 19.64
CA LEU A 3 9.23 1.88 19.29
C LEU A 3 10.58 1.93 20.02
N ASN A 4 11.69 1.99 19.27
CA ASN A 4 13.04 2.01 19.85
C ASN A 4 13.27 0.89 20.89
N ASP A 5 12.98 -0.35 20.50
CA ASP A 5 13.09 -1.56 21.34
C ASP A 5 12.26 -1.56 22.63
N ARG A 6 11.24 -0.70 22.71
CA ARG A 6 10.30 -0.65 23.82
C ARG A 6 8.90 -0.98 23.36
N GLU A 7 8.21 -1.79 24.15
CA GLU A 7 6.80 -2.04 23.96
C GLU A 7 5.99 -0.82 24.39
N VAL A 8 5.14 -0.34 23.49
CA VAL A 8 4.24 0.79 23.72
C VAL A 8 2.82 0.34 23.41
N THR A 9 1.92 0.58 24.38
CA THR A 9 0.47 0.44 24.22
C THR A 9 -0.09 1.72 23.63
N ILE A 10 -0.85 1.58 22.56
CA ILE A 10 -1.55 2.70 21.91
C ILE A 10 -3.03 2.36 21.93
N ASP A 11 -3.85 3.28 22.45
CA ASP A 11 -5.30 3.17 22.34
C ASP A 11 -5.73 3.54 20.92
N LEU A 12 -6.27 2.56 20.21
CA LEU A 12 -6.74 2.72 18.84
C LEU A 12 -8.22 3.16 18.77
N GLY A 13 -8.94 3.15 19.89
CA GLY A 13 -10.35 3.54 19.97
C GLY A 13 -11.20 2.94 18.84
N ASN A 14 -11.91 3.80 18.10
CA ASN A 14 -12.74 3.44 16.94
C ASN A 14 -12.05 3.75 15.59
N ARG A 15 -10.71 3.76 15.54
CA ARG A 15 -9.99 4.07 14.30
C ARG A 15 -9.85 2.81 13.44
N SER A 16 -10.07 2.97 12.14
CA SER A 16 -9.69 1.93 11.18
C SER A 16 -8.17 1.82 11.12
N VAL A 17 -7.67 0.60 11.25
CA VAL A 17 -6.23 0.29 11.18
C VAL A 17 -5.91 -0.25 9.80
N LEU A 18 -4.83 0.24 9.21
CA LEU A 18 -4.31 -0.20 7.92
C LEU A 18 -2.83 -0.54 8.09
N SER A 19 -2.34 -1.46 7.27
CA SER A 19 -0.94 -1.88 7.33
C SER A 19 -0.19 -1.44 6.08
N LEU A 20 0.96 -0.80 6.25
CA LEU A 20 1.81 -0.39 5.14
C LEU A 20 3.24 -0.87 5.41
N VAL A 21 3.77 -1.66 4.50
CA VAL A 21 5.19 -2.04 4.50
C VAL A 21 5.93 -1.10 3.59
N VAL A 22 6.98 -0.45 4.11
CA VAL A 22 7.86 0.42 3.32
C VAL A 22 9.25 -0.20 3.30
N VAL A 23 9.73 -0.55 2.11
CA VAL A 23 11.09 -1.05 1.89
C VAL A 23 11.88 -0.06 1.05
N ARG A 24 13.20 -0.23 1.01
CA ARG A 24 14.05 0.64 0.19
C ARG A 24 13.78 0.45 -1.31
N GLU A 25 13.60 -0.79 -1.74
CA GLU A 25 13.44 -1.16 -3.15
C GLU A 25 12.67 -2.47 -3.25
N LEU A 26 11.70 -2.54 -4.17
CA LEU A 26 10.99 -3.77 -4.54
C LEU A 26 11.51 -4.26 -5.89
N PHE A 27 12.03 -5.49 -5.93
CA PHE A 27 12.62 -6.04 -7.16
C PHE A 27 11.55 -6.68 -8.04
N LEU A 28 11.51 -6.28 -9.31
CA LEU A 28 10.50 -6.69 -10.30
C LEU A 28 10.38 -8.20 -10.51
N ASP A 29 11.50 -8.91 -10.45
CA ASP A 29 11.59 -10.37 -10.58
C ASP A 29 11.08 -11.12 -9.35
N THR A 30 10.94 -10.45 -8.21
CA THR A 30 10.47 -11.04 -6.94
C THR A 30 9.00 -10.78 -6.65
N TYR A 31 8.26 -10.08 -7.52
CA TYR A 31 6.86 -9.69 -7.28
C TYR A 31 5.95 -10.89 -6.97
N GLY A 32 6.09 -11.97 -7.72
CA GLY A 32 5.32 -13.19 -7.48
C GLY A 32 5.67 -13.90 -6.18
N GLU A 33 6.92 -13.80 -5.70
CA GLU A 33 7.37 -14.42 -4.46
C GLU A 33 6.90 -13.63 -3.25
N TYR A 34 7.16 -12.32 -3.21
CA TYR A 34 6.73 -11.52 -2.06
C TYR A 34 5.21 -11.41 -1.99
N SER A 35 4.49 -11.36 -3.14
CA SER A 35 3.03 -11.30 -3.15
C SER A 35 2.41 -12.50 -2.42
N LYS A 36 3.00 -13.70 -2.58
CA LYS A 36 2.54 -14.90 -1.87
C LYS A 36 2.71 -14.77 -0.37
N GLU A 37 3.87 -14.29 0.08
CA GLU A 37 4.14 -14.08 1.51
C GLU A 37 3.23 -13.00 2.10
N LEU A 38 3.00 -11.91 1.36
CA LEU A 38 2.08 -10.86 1.77
C LEU A 38 0.64 -11.38 1.83
N PHE A 39 0.15 -12.12 0.84
CA PHE A 39 -1.19 -12.70 0.89
C PHE A 39 -1.35 -13.73 2.01
N ALA A 40 -0.34 -14.55 2.27
CA ALA A 40 -0.36 -15.48 3.40
C ALA A 40 -0.48 -14.74 4.74
N PHE A 41 0.20 -13.60 4.90
CA PHE A 41 0.03 -12.72 6.06
C PHE A 41 -1.36 -12.08 6.12
N LEU A 42 -1.84 -11.53 5.00
CA LEU A 42 -3.14 -10.87 4.88
C LEU A 42 -4.30 -11.80 5.25
N ASP A 43 -4.28 -13.03 4.75
CA ASP A 43 -5.31 -14.04 5.02
C ASP A 43 -5.31 -14.50 6.48
N LYS A 44 -4.16 -14.43 7.14
CA LYS A 44 -4.01 -14.79 8.55
C LYS A 44 -4.50 -13.70 9.50
N GLU A 45 -4.17 -12.45 9.21
CA GLU A 45 -4.40 -11.33 10.14
C GLU A 45 -5.69 -10.54 9.84
N ASP A 46 -6.39 -10.83 8.73
CA ASP A 46 -7.63 -10.17 8.29
C ASP A 46 -7.55 -8.63 8.28
N LEU A 47 -6.38 -8.11 7.90
CA LEU A 47 -6.10 -6.68 7.82
C LEU A 47 -5.59 -6.35 6.41
N PRO A 48 -6.06 -5.25 5.79
CA PRO A 48 -5.50 -4.84 4.51
C PRO A 48 -4.04 -4.40 4.70
N CYS A 49 -3.20 -4.78 3.76
CA CYS A 49 -1.79 -4.42 3.71
C CYS A 49 -1.31 -4.25 2.27
N ILE A 50 -0.54 -3.21 2.02
CA ILE A 50 0.24 -3.04 0.78
C ILE A 50 1.73 -2.90 1.13
N ALA A 51 2.58 -3.22 0.16
CA ALA A 51 4.01 -2.92 0.22
C ALA A 51 4.32 -1.83 -0.81
N LEU A 52 5.12 -0.84 -0.41
CA LEU A 52 5.65 0.20 -1.27
C LEU A 52 7.16 0.27 -1.10
N ASP A 53 7.88 0.58 -2.18
CA ASP A 53 9.25 1.07 -2.05
C ASP A 53 9.31 2.59 -1.81
N TYR A 54 10.51 3.15 -1.68
CA TYR A 54 10.69 4.58 -1.45
C TYR A 54 10.25 5.44 -2.64
N GLU A 55 10.39 4.95 -3.87
CA GLU A 55 9.95 5.68 -5.06
C GLU A 55 8.41 5.74 -5.11
N GLU A 56 7.76 4.61 -4.89
CA GLU A 56 6.30 4.50 -4.88
C GLU A 56 5.70 5.31 -3.72
N LEU A 57 6.28 5.25 -2.52
CA LEU A 57 5.84 6.09 -1.40
C LEU A 57 6.04 7.58 -1.69
N HIS A 58 7.15 7.95 -2.33
CA HIS A 58 7.37 9.33 -2.76
C HIS A 58 6.30 9.76 -3.76
N GLN A 59 5.92 8.90 -4.71
CA GLN A 59 4.86 9.19 -5.67
C GLN A 59 3.49 9.37 -4.97
N TYR A 60 3.13 8.47 -4.05
CA TYR A 60 1.89 8.61 -3.26
C TYR A 60 1.87 9.94 -2.50
N THR A 61 2.92 10.25 -1.75
CA THR A 61 2.99 11.48 -0.95
C THR A 61 3.10 12.76 -1.79
N THR A 62 3.55 12.66 -3.05
CA THR A 62 3.66 13.81 -3.96
C THR A 62 2.35 14.07 -4.70
N PHE A 63 1.64 13.03 -5.12
CA PHE A 63 0.48 13.15 -6.01
C PHE A 63 -0.87 12.99 -5.29
N CYS A 64 -0.92 12.33 -4.14
CA CYS A 64 -2.10 12.35 -3.27
C CYS A 64 -2.08 13.66 -2.47
N GLY A 65 -2.91 14.63 -2.89
CA GLY A 65 -2.95 15.96 -2.28
C GLY A 65 -3.48 16.00 -0.85
N ASP A 66 -4.08 14.92 -0.37
CA ASP A 66 -4.60 14.78 0.99
C ASP A 66 -4.66 13.30 1.45
N GLU A 67 -5.05 13.11 2.72
CA GLU A 67 -5.23 11.79 3.33
C GLU A 67 -6.25 10.93 2.57
N HIS A 68 -7.34 11.53 2.09
CA HIS A 68 -8.39 10.80 1.38
C HIS A 68 -7.87 10.23 0.05
N GLY A 69 -7.10 11.01 -0.71
CA GLY A 69 -6.45 10.56 -1.93
C GLY A 69 -5.45 9.43 -1.67
N PHE A 70 -4.70 9.50 -0.57
CA PHE A 70 -3.77 8.44 -0.19
C PHE A 70 -4.52 7.14 0.14
N LEU A 71 -5.56 7.22 0.97
CA LEU A 71 -6.38 6.07 1.34
C LEU A 71 -7.10 5.47 0.13
N HIS A 72 -7.55 6.31 -0.80
CA HIS A 72 -8.17 5.86 -2.03
C HIS A 72 -7.20 5.05 -2.90
N ALA A 73 -5.99 5.58 -3.14
CA ALA A 73 -4.94 4.88 -3.90
C ALA A 73 -4.55 3.56 -3.22
N TYR A 74 -4.41 3.58 -1.89
CA TYR A 74 -4.14 2.39 -1.07
C TYR A 74 -5.17 1.28 -1.32
N PHE A 75 -6.47 1.60 -1.18
CA PHE A 75 -7.52 0.59 -1.34
C PHE A 75 -7.69 0.15 -2.79
N GLN A 76 -7.47 1.04 -3.77
CA GLN A 76 -7.44 0.64 -5.17
C GLN A 76 -6.35 -0.40 -5.43
N LEU A 77 -5.12 -0.14 -4.97
CA LEU A 77 -4.01 -1.07 -5.13
C LEU A 77 -4.31 -2.41 -4.44
N PHE A 78 -4.76 -2.36 -3.19
CA PHE A 78 -5.08 -3.56 -2.41
C PHE A 78 -6.14 -4.43 -3.10
N ASN A 79 -7.25 -3.81 -3.54
CA ASN A 79 -8.34 -4.53 -4.20
C ASN A 79 -7.90 -5.09 -5.57
N ASN A 80 -7.12 -4.33 -6.34
CA ASN A 80 -6.56 -4.81 -7.60
C ASN A 80 -5.62 -6.00 -7.38
N ALA A 81 -4.75 -5.92 -6.37
CA ALA A 81 -3.84 -7.01 -6.03
C ALA A 81 -4.61 -8.27 -5.64
N ARG A 82 -5.66 -8.14 -4.81
CA ARG A 82 -6.56 -9.25 -4.44
C ARG A 82 -7.22 -9.90 -5.65
N ASN A 83 -7.71 -9.08 -6.60
CA ASN A 83 -8.37 -9.58 -7.81
C ASN A 83 -7.40 -10.31 -8.75
N LEU A 84 -6.14 -9.86 -8.81
CA LEU A 84 -5.11 -10.45 -9.66
C LEU A 84 -4.41 -11.65 -9.01
N GLY A 85 -4.44 -11.77 -7.68
CA GLY A 85 -3.66 -12.74 -6.92
C GLY A 85 -2.17 -12.40 -6.83
N GLU A 86 -1.78 -11.20 -7.29
CA GLU A 86 -0.42 -10.65 -7.23
C GLU A 86 -0.49 -9.12 -7.07
N PHE A 87 0.47 -8.54 -6.38
CA PHE A 87 0.58 -7.08 -6.34
C PHE A 87 1.04 -6.56 -7.71
N PRO A 88 0.30 -5.63 -8.32
CA PRO A 88 0.68 -5.11 -9.63
C PRO A 88 1.86 -4.16 -9.49
N ARG A 89 2.71 -4.12 -10.53
CA ARG A 89 3.74 -3.08 -10.65
C ARG A 89 3.06 -1.71 -10.72
N LEU A 90 3.34 -0.83 -9.77
CA LEU A 90 3.00 0.57 -9.88
C LEU A 90 3.89 1.19 -10.96
N ARG A 91 3.30 1.65 -12.05
CA ARG A 91 3.94 2.59 -12.95
C ARG A 91 3.25 3.91 -12.67
N PHE A 92 3.96 4.89 -12.14
CA PHE A 92 3.45 6.26 -12.17
C PHE A 92 3.94 6.89 -13.47
N GLY A 93 3.21 6.64 -14.56
CA GLY A 93 3.35 7.36 -15.82
C GLY A 93 2.47 8.60 -15.86
N LEU A 94 2.70 9.48 -16.85
CA LEU A 94 1.94 10.73 -17.06
C LEU A 94 0.40 10.53 -17.16
N ASP A 95 -0.06 9.31 -17.46
CA ASP A 95 -1.46 8.93 -17.55
C ASP A 95 -2.04 8.35 -16.24
N ASP A 96 -1.20 7.86 -15.33
CA ASP A 96 -1.64 7.25 -14.07
C ASP A 96 -2.01 8.30 -13.02
N ALA A 97 -1.33 9.46 -13.04
CA ALA A 97 -1.72 10.63 -12.25
C ALA A 97 -3.10 11.16 -12.64
N LYS A 98 -3.45 11.18 -13.94
CA LYS A 98 -4.79 11.59 -14.40
C LYS A 98 -5.90 10.64 -13.95
N ARG A 99 -5.58 9.33 -13.91
CA ARG A 99 -6.53 8.28 -13.50
C ARG A 99 -6.76 8.26 -11.99
N LEU A 100 -5.75 8.62 -11.19
CA LEU A 100 -5.85 8.77 -9.73
C LEU A 100 -6.50 10.09 -9.30
N LEU A 101 -6.36 11.16 -10.08
CA LEU A 101 -6.98 12.47 -9.81
C LEU A 101 -8.45 12.59 -10.24
N GLY A 102 -9.05 11.51 -10.75
CA GLY A 102 -10.48 11.49 -11.05
C GLY A 102 -10.88 12.42 -12.19
N ASP A 103 -10.09 12.47 -13.28
CA ASP A 103 -10.59 13.02 -14.54
C ASP A 103 -11.63 12.05 -15.13
N THR A 104 -12.86 12.18 -14.63
CA THR A 104 -14.09 11.76 -15.30
C THR A 104 -14.18 12.53 -16.60
N ASN A 105 -14.09 11.81 -17.72
CA ASN A 105 -14.60 12.27 -19.00
C ASN A 105 -16.06 11.81 -19.12
#